data_AF-A0A6P7G5W6-F1
#
_entry.id   AF-A0A6P7G5W6-F1
#
_cell.length_a   1.000
_cell.length_b   1.000
_cell.length_c   1.000
_cell.angle_alpha   90.00
_cell.angle_beta   90.00
_cell.angle_gamma   90.00
#
_symmetry.space_group_name_H-M   'P 1'
#
loop_
_entity.id
_entity.type
_entity.pdbx_description
1 polymer ?
#
loop_
_entity_poly.entity_id
_entity_poly.type
_entity_poly.pdbx_seq_one_letter_code
_entity_poly.pdbx_strand_id
1 'polypeptide(L)'
;MYTGIFGILTVISVMSCDKAEKVAFKLAKLCNSLQADFQDPILEEELRGLSTFIIELRPKFTMYGFFYINQQMIPVFISALTTYLIILIQFKIQK
;
A
#
# COMPACT_ATOMS: atom_id res chain seq x y z
N MET A 1 -26.37 -9.60 3.42
CA MET A 1 -25.72 -9.03 4.63
C MET A 1 -24.25 -9.42 4.72
N TYR A 2 -23.89 -10.71 4.66
CA TYR A 2 -22.49 -11.18 4.74
C TYR A 2 -21.58 -10.64 3.63
N THR A 3 -22.03 -10.61 2.38
CA THR A 3 -21.24 -10.09 1.24
C THR A 3 -20.83 -8.63 1.38
N GLY A 4 -21.69 -7.79 1.95
CA GLY A 4 -21.36 -6.38 2.24
C GLY A 4 -20.30 -6.24 3.32
N ILE A 5 -20.37 -7.05 4.38
CA ILE A 5 -19.39 -7.06 5.48
C ILE A 5 -18.01 -7.49 4.95
N PHE A 6 -17.94 -8.54 4.13
CA PHE A 6 -16.69 -8.97 3.51
C PHE A 6 -16.06 -7.87 2.64
N GLY A 7 -16.85 -7.15 1.86
CA GLY A 7 -16.35 -6.04 1.05
C GLY A 7 -15.79 -4.87 1.88
N ILE A 8 -16.40 -4.57 3.03
CA ILE A 8 -15.90 -3.53 3.93
C ILE A 8 -14.57 -3.97 4.56
N LEU A 9 -14.47 -5.22 5.00
CA LEU A 9 -13.26 -5.77 5.61
C LEU A 9 -12.08 -5.78 4.63
N THR A 10 -12.30 -6.13 3.36
CA THR A 10 -11.24 -6.09 2.35
C THR A 10 -10.76 -4.66 2.10
N VAL A 11 -11.65 -3.68 1.96
CA VAL A 11 -11.26 -2.26 1.82
C VAL A 11 -10.46 -1.78 3.02
N ILE A 12 -10.89 -2.09 4.24
CA ILE A 12 -10.15 -1.72 5.46
C ILE A 12 -8.76 -2.34 5.45
N SER A 13 -8.62 -3.62 5.09
CA SER A 13 -7.32 -4.28 5.03
C SER A 13 -6.37 -3.62 4.03
N VAL A 14 -6.86 -3.28 2.84
CA VAL A 14 -6.08 -2.60 1.79
C VAL A 14 -5.63 -1.21 2.27
N MET A 15 -6.53 -0.45 2.90
CA MET A 15 -6.20 0.88 3.43
C MET A 15 -5.22 0.82 4.59
N SER A 16 -5.31 -0.19 5.46
CA SER A 16 -4.35 -0.40 6.55
C SER A 16 -2.95 -0.75 6.02
N CYS A 17 -2.87 -1.60 5.00
CA CYS A 17 -1.61 -1.93 4.33
C CYS A 17 -0.95 -0.68 3.73
N ASP A 18 -1.72 0.13 3.00
CA ASP A 18 -1.25 1.39 2.42
C ASP A 18 -0.79 2.40 3.49
N LYS A 19 -1.52 2.52 4.60
CA LYS A 19 -1.11 3.36 5.73
C LYS A 19 0.20 2.88 6.35
N ALA A 20 0.36 1.58 6.57
CA ALA A 20 1.58 1.02 7.13
C ALA A 20 2.80 1.30 6.24
N GLU A 21 2.65 1.12 4.92
CA GLU A 21 3.71 1.44 3.95
C GLU A 21 4.08 2.94 3.97
N LYS A 22 3.07 3.83 3.98
CA LYS A 22 3.28 5.28 4.02
C LYS A 22 3.93 5.75 5.32
N VAL A 23 3.54 5.17 6.47
CA VAL A 23 4.12 5.50 7.77
C VAL A 23 5.58 5.07 7.84
N ALA A 24 5.91 3.87 7.38
CA ALA A 24 7.30 3.41 7.30
C ALA A 24 8.15 4.36 6.44
N PHE A 25 7.64 4.80 5.29
CA PHE A 25 8.36 5.76 4.45
C PHE A 25 8.58 7.12 5.12
N LYS A 26 7.55 7.64 5.81
CA LYS A 26 7.67 8.90 6.55
C LYS A 26 8.70 8.79 7.68
N LEU A 27 8.72 7.64 8.37
CA LEU A 27 9.65 7.40 9.46
C LEU A 27 11.10 7.36 8.95
N ALA A 28 11.38 6.62 7.88
CA ALA A 28 12.70 6.60 7.25
C ALA A 28 13.15 8.01 6.78
N LYS A 29 12.23 8.78 6.18
CA LYS A 29 12.51 10.16 5.77
C LYS A 29 12.81 11.07 6.97
N LEU A 30 12.11 10.88 8.08
CA LEU A 30 12.33 11.62 9.32
C LEU A 30 13.71 11.28 9.90
N CYS A 31 14.08 9.99 9.97
CA CYS A 31 15.42 9.57 10.41
C CYS A 31 16.53 10.19 9.57
N ASN A 32 16.38 10.23 8.24
CA ASN A 32 17.35 10.89 7.36
C ASN A 32 17.41 12.41 7.56
N SER A 33 16.27 13.05 7.85
CA SER A 33 16.25 14.49 8.13
C SER A 33 16.91 14.81 9.47
N LEU A 34 16.70 13.97 10.48
CA LEU A 34 17.29 14.16 11.81
C LEU A 34 18.81 13.94 11.78
N GLN A 35 19.33 13.02 10.95
CA GLN A 35 20.78 12.85 10.77
C GLN A 35 21.49 14.16 10.39
N ALA A 36 20.84 15.04 9.62
CA ALA A 36 21.44 16.31 9.22
C ALA A 36 21.57 17.32 10.38
N ASP A 37 20.82 17.15 11.47
CA ASP A 37 20.80 18.06 12.64
C ASP A 37 21.74 17.62 13.78
N PHE A 38 22.17 16.35 13.81
CA PHE A 38 23.04 15.84 14.87
C PHE A 38 24.53 15.90 14.49
N GLN A 39 25.37 16.34 15.42
CA GLN A 39 26.84 16.31 15.31
C GLN A 39 27.47 15.09 16.00
N ASP A 40 26.67 14.27 16.67
CA ASP A 40 27.15 13.07 17.36
C ASP A 40 27.23 11.89 16.36
N PRO A 41 28.44 11.38 16.06
CA PRO A 41 28.64 10.34 15.07
C PRO A 41 27.99 9.00 15.47
N ILE A 42 27.83 8.74 16.78
CA ILE A 42 27.18 7.51 17.27
C ILE A 42 25.68 7.58 16.98
N LEU A 43 25.08 8.75 17.23
CA LEU A 43 23.65 8.96 16.98
C LEU A 43 23.36 8.94 15.47
N GLU A 44 24.25 9.51 14.65
CA GLU A 44 24.15 9.45 13.20
C GLU A 44 24.12 8.00 12.68
N GLU A 45 25.03 7.15 13.18
CA GLU A 45 25.11 5.73 12.81
C GLU A 45 23.84 4.96 13.20
N GLU A 46 23.32 5.17 14.42
CA GLU A 46 22.07 4.56 14.89
C GLU A 46 20.85 5.00 14.06
N LEU A 47 20.72 6.31 13.76
CA LEU A 47 19.63 6.80 12.91
C LEU A 47 19.73 6.26 11.48
N ARG A 48 20.96 6.06 10.97
CA ARG A 48 21.19 5.45 9.66
C ARG A 48 20.80 3.98 9.67
N GLY A 49 21.23 3.21 10.68
CA GLY A 49 20.83 1.82 10.88
C GLY A 49 19.31 1.66 10.96
N LEU A 50 18.65 2.52 11.74
CA LEU A 50 17.19 2.53 11.87
C LEU A 50 16.50 2.88 10.55
N SER A 51 16.97 3.89 9.82
CA SER A 51 16.43 4.29 8.51
C SER A 51 16.54 3.13 7.49
N THR A 52 17.71 2.50 7.41
CA THR A 52 17.94 1.32 6.55
C THR A 52 17.03 0.17 6.95
N PHE A 53 16.95 -0.15 8.24
CA PHE A 53 16.07 -1.20 8.74
C PHE A 53 14.61 -0.96 8.37
N ILE A 54 14.09 0.26 8.52
CA ILE A 54 12.70 0.60 8.18
C ILE A 54 12.47 0.49 6.66
N ILE A 55 13.45 0.88 5.84
CA ILE A 55 13.35 0.78 4.38
C ILE A 55 13.36 -0.69 3.94
N GLU A 56 14.21 -1.52 4.52
CA GLU A 56 14.29 -2.96 4.21
C GLU A 56 13.08 -3.72 4.73
N LEU A 57 12.62 -3.41 5.94
CA LEU A 57 11.44 -4.02 6.53
C LEU A 57 10.15 -3.58 5.84
N ARG A 58 10.19 -2.50 5.02
CA ARG A 58 9.02 -1.90 4.37
C ARG A 58 8.09 -3.01 3.89
N PRO A 59 6.94 -3.20 4.55
CA PRO A 59 6.05 -4.29 4.22
C PRO A 59 5.34 -3.90 2.93
N LYS A 60 5.93 -4.26 1.79
CA LYS A 60 5.23 -4.26 0.52
C LYS A 60 4.28 -5.45 0.56
N PHE A 61 3.05 -5.19 0.99
CA PHE A 61 2.01 -6.21 0.99
C PHE A 61 1.74 -6.60 -0.46
N THR A 62 1.98 -7.86 -0.78
CA THR A 62 1.74 -8.38 -2.12
C THR A 62 0.72 -9.50 -2.07
N MET A 63 -0.10 -9.58 -3.10
CA MET A 63 -0.96 -10.74 -3.34
C MET A 63 -0.18 -11.73 -4.20
N TYR A 64 0.40 -12.76 -3.55
CA TYR A 64 1.19 -13.81 -4.21
C TYR A 64 2.33 -13.29 -5.11
N GLY A 65 2.86 -12.08 -4.84
CA GLY A 65 3.90 -11.44 -5.66
C GLY A 65 3.42 -10.83 -6.99
N PHE A 66 2.14 -10.96 -7.35
CA PHE A 66 1.61 -10.44 -8.62
C PHE A 66 1.18 -8.98 -8.54
N PHE A 67 0.60 -8.57 -7.40
CA PHE A 67 0.05 -7.22 -7.22
C PHE A 67 0.40 -6.67 -5.85
N TYR A 68 0.70 -5.37 -5.79
CA TYR A 68 0.83 -4.65 -4.53
C TYR A 68 -0.55 -4.32 -3.97
N ILE A 69 -0.79 -4.74 -2.73
CA ILE A 69 -2.02 -4.44 -1.99
C ILE A 69 -1.89 -3.01 -1.44
N ASN A 70 -2.26 -2.04 -2.27
CA ASN A 70 -2.28 -0.62 -1.92
C ASN A 70 -3.61 0.03 -2.32
N GLN A 71 -3.82 1.28 -1.92
CA GLN A 71 -5.07 2.00 -2.20
C GLN A 71 -5.38 2.13 -3.71
N GLN A 72 -4.39 2.07 -4.59
CA GLN A 72 -4.56 2.17 -6.04
C GLN A 72 -5.18 0.89 -6.64
N MET A 73 -5.14 -0.24 -5.94
CA MET A 73 -5.77 -1.49 -6.38
C MET A 73 -7.30 -1.38 -6.45
N ILE A 74 -7.92 -0.64 -5.53
CA ILE A 74 -9.39 -0.49 -5.46
C ILE A 74 -9.98 0.09 -6.76
N PRO A 75 -9.52 1.26 -7.25
CA PRO A 75 -10.06 1.83 -8.48
C PRO A 75 -9.74 0.97 -9.72
N VAL A 76 -8.59 0.29 -9.77
CA VAL A 76 -8.24 -0.64 -10.86
C VAL A 76 -9.18 -1.84 -10.89
N PHE A 77 -9.54 -2.38 -9.72
CA PHE A 77 -10.48 -3.48 -9.64
C PHE A 77 -11.90 -3.04 -10.07
N ILE A 78 -12.35 -1.88 -9.60
CA ILE A 78 -13.66 -1.32 -9.98
C ILE A 78 -13.71 -1.04 -11.48
N SER A 79 -12.65 -0.49 -12.07
CA SER A 79 -12.62 -0.21 -13.51
C SER A 79 -12.66 -1.50 -14.33
N ALA A 80 -11.85 -2.51 -13.99
CA ALA A 80 -11.86 -3.80 -14.67
C ALA A 80 -13.24 -4.49 -14.58
N LEU A 81 -13.87 -4.47 -13.39
CA LEU A 81 -15.21 -4.98 -13.20
C LEU A 81 -16.23 -4.25 -14.07
N THR A 82 -16.17 -2.91 -14.10
CA THR A 82 -17.06 -2.07 -14.90
C THR A 82 -16.90 -2.36 -16.39
N THR A 83 -15.65 -2.44 -16.88
CA THR A 83 -15.36 -2.79 -18.27
C THR A 83 -15.94 -4.15 -18.64
N TYR A 84 -15.77 -5.15 -17.76
CA TYR A 84 -16.33 -6.48 -18.01
C TYR A 84 -17.87 -6.47 -18.06
N LEU A 85 -18.52 -5.75 -17.14
CA LEU A 85 -19.98 -5.58 -17.15
C LEU A 85 -20.47 -4.91 -18.44
N ILE A 86 -19.80 -3.85 -18.89
CA ILE A 86 -20.13 -3.19 -20.16
C ILE A 86 -20.03 -4.20 -21.31
N ILE A 87 -18.93 -4.95 -21.40
CA ILE A 87 -18.75 -5.96 -22.45
C ILE A 87 -19.89 -6.99 -22.42
N LEU A 88 -20.24 -7.52 -21.25
CA LEU A 88 -21.35 -8.47 -21.12
C LEU A 88 -22.69 -7.88 -21.54
N ILE A 89 -22.96 -6.62 -21.19
CA ILE A 89 -24.18 -5.91 -21.60
C ILE A 89 -24.23 -5.78 -23.13
N GLN A 90 -23.12 -5.39 -23.76
CA GLN A 90 -23.04 -5.26 -25.22
C GLN A 90 -23.28 -6.61 -25.93
N PHE A 91 -22.68 -7.70 -25.44
CA PHE A 91 -22.92 -9.03 -25.98
C PHE A 91 -24.36 -9.53 -25.78
N LYS A 92 -25.04 -9.10 -24.70
CA LYS A 92 -26.44 -9.44 -24.47
C LYS A 92 -27.41 -8.63 -25.33
N ILE A 93 -27.07 -7.38 -25.67
CA ILE A 93 -27.90 -6.52 -26.53
C ILE A 93 -27.76 -6.94 -28.01
N GLN A 94 -26.60 -7.48 -28.41
CA GLN A 94 -26.35 -7.95 -29.78
C GLN A 94 -26.91 -9.36 -30.09
N LYS A 95 -27.53 -10.03 -29.11
CA LYS A 95 -28.12 -11.37 -29.27
C LYS A 95 -29.63 -11.31 -29.08
#